data_AF-A0A7Y5SBW0-F1
#
_entry.id   AF-A0A7Y5SBW0-F1
#
_cell.length_a   1.000
_cell.length_b   1.000
_cell.length_c   1.000
_cell.angle_alpha   90.00
_cell.angle_beta   90.00
_cell.angle_gamma   90.00
#
_symmetry.space_group_name_H-M   'P 1'
#
loop_
_entity.id
_entity.type
_entity.pdbx_description
1 polymer ?
#
loop_
_entity_poly.entity_id
_entity_poly.type
_entity_poly.pdbx_seq_one_letter_code
_entity_poly.pdbx_strand_id
1 'polypeptide(L)'
;MPIDRCVCRQIPFEELRDIAADESLGFEALLDTTGCGSSCGLCVPYIQAMLATGRTTFPVMSPRELERMCKGAHTPEPKPDPASSSVPRSAPSSTSKQS
;
A
#
# COMPACT_ATOMS: atom_id res chain seq x y z
N MET A 1 2.14 10.93 -8.45
CA MET A 1 3.09 10.03 -9.15
C MET A 1 2.57 8.62 -8.96
N PRO A 2 2.12 7.93 -10.02
CA PRO A 2 1.63 6.56 -9.90
C PRO A 2 2.79 5.56 -9.81
N ILE A 3 2.49 4.38 -9.28
CA ILE A 3 3.34 3.20 -9.28
C ILE A 3 2.88 2.30 -10.44
N ASP A 4 3.68 2.28 -11.50
CA ASP A 4 3.48 1.45 -12.70
C ASP A 4 4.59 0.41 -12.90
N ARG A 5 5.62 0.40 -12.04
CA ARG A 5 6.81 -0.44 -12.20
C ARG A 5 7.47 -0.83 -10.90
N CYS A 6 8.23 -1.92 -10.94
CA CYS A 6 9.21 -2.25 -9.90
C CYS A 6 10.39 -1.28 -9.98
N VAL A 7 10.56 -0.41 -8.99
CA VAL A 7 11.67 0.58 -8.99
C VAL A 7 13.05 -0.06 -8.87
N CYS A 8 13.14 -1.22 -8.24
CA CYS A 8 14.39 -1.94 -8.00
C CYS A 8 14.92 -2.61 -9.28
N ARG A 9 14.03 -3.04 -10.18
CA ARG A 9 14.39 -3.70 -11.46
C ARG A 9 14.03 -2.87 -12.70
N GLN A 10 13.33 -1.76 -12.52
CA GLN A 10 12.78 -0.89 -13.57
C GLN A 10 11.81 -1.58 -14.55
N ILE A 11 11.19 -2.71 -14.14
CA ILE A 11 10.24 -3.46 -14.98
C ILE A 11 8.80 -2.93 -14.75
N PRO A 12 8.09 -2.52 -15.81
CA PRO A 12 6.70 -2.10 -15.71
C PRO A 12 5.76 -3.28 -15.42
N PHE A 13 4.70 -3.02 -14.67
CA PHE A 13 3.69 -4.02 -14.35
C PHE A 13 2.92 -4.50 -15.58
N GLU A 14 2.85 -3.68 -16.64
CA GLU A 14 2.27 -4.11 -17.92
C GLU A 14 3.04 -5.28 -18.55
N GLU A 15 4.36 -5.23 -18.50
CA GLU A 15 5.23 -6.31 -18.96
C GLU A 15 5.11 -7.54 -18.04
N LEU A 16 5.04 -7.35 -16.72
CA LEU A 16 4.79 -8.45 -15.78
C LEU A 16 3.44 -9.14 -16.03
N ARG A 17 2.40 -8.36 -16.38
CA ARG A 17 1.08 -8.90 -16.70
C ARG A 17 1.12 -9.71 -17.99
N ASP A 18 1.80 -9.20 -19.03
CA ASP A 18 1.94 -9.92 -20.30
C ASP A 18 2.72 -11.23 -20.11
N ILE A 19 3.82 -11.23 -19.35
CA ILE A 19 4.57 -12.45 -18.99
C ILE A 19 3.67 -13.44 -18.23
N ALA A 20 2.91 -12.95 -17.25
CA ALA A 20 2.00 -13.79 -16.49
C ALA A 20 0.88 -14.38 -17.35
N ALA A 21 0.40 -13.64 -18.36
CA ALA A 21 -0.66 -14.08 -19.26
C ALA A 21 -0.14 -15.07 -20.31
N ASP A 22 1.02 -14.81 -20.91
CA ASP A 22 1.61 -15.63 -21.97
C ASP A 22 2.00 -17.02 -21.45
N GLU A 23 2.67 -17.07 -20.29
CA GLU A 23 3.12 -18.32 -19.67
C GLU A 23 2.14 -18.89 -18.64
N SER A 24 0.96 -18.26 -18.47
CA SER A 24 -0.04 -18.63 -17.44
C SER A 24 0.58 -18.77 -16.03
N LEU A 25 1.51 -17.88 -15.70
CA LEU A 25 2.28 -17.93 -14.45
C LEU A 25 1.47 -17.41 -13.28
N GLY A 26 1.50 -18.17 -12.19
CA GLY A 26 1.04 -17.71 -10.88
C GLY A 26 2.01 -16.70 -10.26
N PHE A 27 1.59 -16.10 -9.13
CA PHE A 27 2.36 -15.09 -8.42
C PHE A 27 3.80 -15.52 -8.11
N GLU A 28 4.00 -16.71 -7.52
CA GLU A 28 5.35 -17.19 -7.17
C GLU A 28 6.23 -17.43 -8.39
N ALA A 29 5.69 -18.05 -9.45
CA ALA A 29 6.43 -18.32 -10.67
C ALA A 29 6.83 -17.01 -11.38
N LEU A 30 5.95 -15.99 -11.37
CA LEU A 30 6.25 -14.68 -11.93
C LEU A 30 7.39 -13.97 -11.17
N LEU A 31 7.42 -14.06 -9.84
CA LEU A 31 8.49 -13.49 -9.01
C LEU A 31 9.83 -14.19 -9.28
N ASP A 32 9.81 -15.51 -9.43
CA ASP A 32 11.02 -16.30 -9.71
C ASP A 32 11.59 -15.95 -11.10
N THR A 33 10.75 -15.91 -12.13
CA THR A 33 11.13 -15.55 -13.50
C THR A 33 11.66 -14.12 -13.62
N THR A 34 10.99 -13.15 -12.97
CA THR A 34 11.31 -11.72 -13.16
C THR A 34 12.28 -11.18 -12.12
N GLY A 35 12.42 -11.87 -10.98
CA GLY A 35 13.14 -11.41 -9.80
C GLY A 35 12.50 -10.18 -9.12
N CYS A 36 11.30 -9.78 -9.53
CA CYS A 36 10.57 -8.73 -8.84
C CYS A 36 10.14 -9.22 -7.44
N GLY A 37 10.01 -8.31 -6.49
CA GLY A 37 9.59 -8.63 -5.11
C GLY A 37 10.64 -9.29 -4.21
N SER A 38 11.74 -9.83 -4.75
CA SER A 38 12.79 -10.49 -3.96
C SER A 38 13.83 -9.56 -3.33
N SER A 39 13.93 -8.31 -3.79
CA SER A 39 14.93 -7.34 -3.30
C SER A 39 14.35 -6.39 -2.24
N CYS A 40 13.56 -5.41 -2.67
CA CYS A 40 12.97 -4.40 -1.78
C CYS A 40 11.56 -4.77 -1.29
N GLY A 41 10.89 -5.73 -1.93
CA GLY A 41 9.54 -6.20 -1.58
C GLY A 41 8.40 -5.21 -1.81
N LEU A 42 8.67 -3.92 -2.09
CA LEU A 42 7.62 -2.89 -2.19
C LEU A 42 6.62 -3.11 -3.33
N CYS A 43 7.03 -3.76 -4.42
CA CYS A 43 6.16 -4.06 -5.56
C CYS A 43 5.26 -5.30 -5.34
N VAL A 44 5.54 -6.14 -4.35
CA VAL A 44 4.78 -7.38 -4.07
C VAL A 44 3.27 -7.17 -3.96
N PRO A 45 2.76 -6.26 -3.11
CA PRO A 45 1.31 -6.06 -2.98
C PRO A 45 0.68 -5.50 -4.26
N TYR A 46 1.43 -4.74 -5.06
CA TYR A 46 0.97 -4.22 -6.35
C TYR A 46 0.91 -5.31 -7.42
N ILE A 47 1.86 -6.24 -7.44
CA ILE A 47 1.85 -7.39 -8.34
C ILE A 47 0.66 -8.32 -8.01
N GLN A 48 0.39 -8.56 -6.73
CA GLN A 48 -0.80 -9.32 -6.31
C GLN A 48 -2.09 -8.61 -6.75
N ALA A 49 -2.18 -7.30 -6.54
CA ALA A 49 -3.32 -6.52 -6.99
C ALA A 49 -3.46 -6.52 -8.52
N MET A 50 -2.36 -6.48 -9.26
CA MET A 50 -2.33 -6.59 -10.71
C MET A 50 -2.86 -7.95 -11.16
N LEU A 51 -2.42 -9.05 -10.56
CA LEU A 51 -2.92 -10.39 -10.91
C LEU A 51 -4.42 -10.56 -10.57
N ALA A 52 -4.89 -9.94 -9.48
CA ALA A 52 -6.29 -10.03 -9.07
C ALA A 52 -7.22 -9.11 -9.89
N THR A 53 -6.75 -7.92 -10.30
CA THR A 53 -7.60 -6.88 -10.92
C THR A 53 -7.29 -6.59 -12.39
N GLY A 54 -6.16 -7.07 -12.91
CA GLY A 54 -5.63 -6.77 -14.24
C GLY A 54 -5.04 -5.36 -14.40
N ARG A 55 -5.06 -4.53 -13.35
CA ARG A 55 -4.56 -3.15 -13.40
C ARG A 55 -3.04 -3.11 -13.29
N THR A 56 -2.40 -2.29 -14.11
CA THR A 56 -0.92 -2.17 -14.20
C THR A 56 -0.42 -0.81 -13.70
N THR A 57 -1.32 0.07 -13.27
CA THR A 57 -0.99 1.40 -12.74
C THR A 57 -1.80 1.66 -11.49
N PHE A 58 -1.10 1.98 -10.40
CA PHE A 58 -1.71 2.22 -9.09
C PHE A 58 -1.27 3.59 -8.56
N PRO A 59 -2.15 4.35 -7.88
CA PRO A 59 -1.69 5.49 -7.10
C PRO A 59 -0.83 5.01 -5.91
N VAL A 60 -0.08 5.91 -5.28
CA VAL A 60 0.66 5.57 -4.04
C VAL A 60 -0.37 5.30 -2.94
N MET A 61 -0.44 4.05 -2.50
CA MET A 61 -1.35 3.60 -1.44
C MET A 61 -0.66 2.58 -0.55
N SER A 62 -1.18 2.42 0.65
CA SER A 62 -0.77 1.41 1.62
C SER A 62 -1.20 0.01 1.15
N PRO A 63 -0.50 -1.07 1.54
CA PRO A 63 -0.91 -2.45 1.22
C PRO A 63 -2.37 -2.75 1.60
N ARG A 64 -2.82 -2.21 2.74
CA ARG A 64 -4.20 -2.33 3.22
C ARG A 64 -5.23 -1.66 2.30
N GLU A 65 -4.85 -0.61 1.58
CA GLU A 65 -5.72 0.08 0.61
C GLU A 65 -5.82 -0.73 -0.69
N LEU A 66 -4.72 -1.34 -1.14
CA LEU A 66 -4.71 -2.27 -2.27
C LEU A 66 -5.58 -3.51 -1.99
N GLU A 67 -5.45 -4.11 -0.80
CA GLU A 67 -6.30 -5.24 -0.39
C GLU A 67 -7.79 -4.88 -0.42
N ARG A 68 -8.16 -3.70 0.09
CA ARG A 68 -9.55 -3.22 0.05
C ARG A 68 -10.06 -3.06 -1.37
N MET A 69 -9.23 -2.55 -2.27
CA MET A 69 -9.57 -2.40 -3.68
C MET A 69 -9.83 -3.75 -4.34
N CYS A 70 -8.97 -4.74 -4.08
CA CYS A 70 -9.11 -6.09 -4.65
C CYS A 70 -10.29 -6.86 -4.04
N LYS A 71 -10.66 -6.58 -2.78
CA LYS A 71 -11.72 -7.30 -2.06
C LYS A 71 -13.14 -6.73 -2.25
N GLY A 72 -13.28 -5.53 -2.84
CA GLY A 72 -14.54 -4.98 -3.34
C GLY A 72 -15.75 -5.07 -2.38
N ALA A 73 -15.80 -4.23 -1.34
CA ALA A 73 -17.07 -3.80 -0.72
C ALA A 73 -16.91 -2.50 0.09
N HIS A 74 -17.65 -1.46 -0.32
CA HIS A 74 -17.97 -0.21 0.38
C HIS A 74 -16.98 0.99 0.29
N THR A 75 -17.58 2.13 -0.04
CA THR A 75 -17.07 3.47 -0.43
C THR A 75 -15.95 4.05 0.44
N PRO A 76 -14.97 4.77 -0.15
CA PRO A 76 -14.04 5.58 0.60
C PRO A 76 -14.63 6.98 0.86
N GLU A 77 -14.76 7.38 2.13
CA GLU A 77 -14.43 8.76 2.50
C GLU A 77 -13.20 8.72 3.42
N PRO A 78 -12.08 9.33 3.01
CA PRO A 78 -10.91 9.49 3.86
C PRO A 78 -11.19 10.60 4.88
N LYS A 79 -11.20 10.29 6.17
CA LYS A 79 -10.98 11.33 7.17
C LYS A 79 -9.47 11.48 7.41
N PRO A 80 -8.91 12.69 7.24
CA PRO A 80 -7.48 12.97 7.38
C PRO A 80 -7.02 12.89 8.84
N ASP A 81 -5.71 12.67 8.97
CA ASP A 81 -4.80 12.57 10.11
C ASP A 81 -5.27 12.83 11.57
N PRO A 82 -4.71 12.08 12.54
CA PRO A 82 -4.98 12.23 13.97
C PRO A 82 -4.21 13.45 14.56
N ALA A 83 -4.63 14.66 14.23
CA ALA A 83 -4.08 15.87 14.84
C ALA A 83 -5.15 16.94 15.12
N SER A 84 -6.09 16.62 16.03
CA SER A 84 -6.76 17.67 16.80
C SER A 84 -7.38 17.12 18.08
N SER A 85 -6.96 17.76 19.18
CA SER A 85 -7.70 17.88 20.43
C SER A 85 -7.70 16.67 21.36
N SER A 86 -6.63 16.52 22.14
CA SER A 86 -6.75 16.29 23.59
C SER A 86 -5.43 16.58 24.30
N VAL A 87 -5.14 17.87 24.51
CA VAL A 87 -4.35 18.28 25.67
C VAL A 87 -4.97 19.54 26.28
N PRO A 88 -5.90 19.45 27.24
CA PRO A 88 -5.90 20.45 28.28
C PRO A 88 -4.64 20.21 29.12
N ARG A 89 -3.62 21.05 28.92
CA ARG A 89 -2.52 21.21 29.88
C ARG A 89 -3.15 21.81 31.14
N SER A 90 -3.62 20.97 32.05
CA SER A 90 -3.95 21.39 33.40
C SER A 90 -2.66 21.69 34.15
N ALA A 91 -2.38 22.97 34.34
CA ALA A 91 -1.55 23.51 35.40
C ALA A 91 -2.17 24.87 35.81
N PRO A 92 -1.98 25.40 37.02
CA PRO A 92 -1.30 24.88 38.20
C PRO A 92 -2.22 24.85 39.46
N SER A 93 -1.86 24.08 40.49
CA SER A 93 -2.30 24.39 41.86
C SER A 93 -1.09 24.65 42.74
N SER A 94 -0.74 25.92 42.87
CA SER A 94 0.09 26.44 43.95
C SER A 94 -0.76 26.66 45.21
N THR A 95 -0.27 26.13 46.34
CA THR A 95 -0.20 26.75 47.68
C THR A 95 -1.46 27.36 48.33
N SER A 96 -1.84 26.82 49.51
CA SER A 96 -2.21 27.54 50.78
C SER A 96 -3.10 26.63 51.67
N LYS A 97 -2.68 26.12 52.85
CA LYS A 97 -2.48 26.74 54.19
C LYS A 97 -3.76 26.74 55.07
N GLN A 98 -3.64 26.07 56.23
CA GLN A 98 -4.35 26.22 57.53
C GLN A 98 -5.83 25.84 57.68
N SER A 99 -6.10 24.90 58.60
CA SER A 99 -6.63 25.20 59.95
C SER A 99 -6.42 24.03 60.91
#